data_AF-A0A5E4QIM8-F1
#
_entry.id   AF-A0A5E4QIM8-F1
#
_cell.length_a   1.000
_cell.length_b   1.000
_cell.length_c   1.000
_cell.angle_alpha   90.00
_cell.angle_beta   90.00
_cell.angle_gamma   90.00
#
_symmetry.space_group_name_H-M   'P 1'
#
loop_
_entity.id
_entity.type
_entity.pdbx_description
1 polymer ?
#
loop_
_entity_poly.entity_id
_entity_poly.type
_entity_poly.pdbx_seq_one_letter_code
_entity_poly.pdbx_strand_id
1 'polypeptide(L)'
;MSKIYRTIIAVADRFVPGPIRPLWNHPAVETISTSQTLSLAVTGMIWSRYSLVIVPKNYSLFAVNIVVVFINCYQLARLYSYQKAV
;
A
#
# COMPACT_ATOMS: atom_id res chain seq x y z
N MET A 1 3.63 15.51 -11.64
CA MET A 1 4.56 14.59 -12.34
C MET A 1 5.10 15.26 -13.59
N SER A 2 6.31 15.83 -13.50
CA SER A 2 6.93 16.77 -14.44
C SER A 2 7.65 16.08 -15.62
N LYS A 3 7.82 16.78 -16.76
CA LYS A 3 8.59 16.27 -17.92
C LYS A 3 10.06 15.94 -17.57
N ILE A 4 10.64 16.60 -16.56
CA ILE A 4 12.01 16.39 -16.06
C ILE A 4 12.17 15.03 -15.34
N TYR A 5 11.11 14.52 -14.69
CA TYR A 5 11.07 13.22 -13.99
C TYR A 5 11.28 12.04 -14.96
N ARG A 6 10.80 12.19 -16.20
CA ARG A 6 10.89 11.16 -17.24
C ARG A 6 12.29 11.07 -17.87
N THR A 7 13.02 12.18 -17.95
CA THR A 7 14.35 12.23 -18.59
C THR A 7 15.43 11.61 -17.71
N ILE A 8 15.30 11.72 -16.38
CA ILE A 8 16.30 11.23 -15.41
C ILE A 8 16.17 9.71 -15.20
N ILE A 9 14.93 9.19 -15.16
CA ILE A 9 14.66 7.74 -15.08
C ILE A 9 15.18 7.00 -16.31
N ALA A 10 15.13 7.64 -17.49
CA ALA A 10 15.56 7.06 -18.77
C ALA A 10 17.08 6.82 -18.87
N VAL A 11 17.91 7.58 -18.15
CA VAL A 11 19.36 7.39 -18.12
C VAL A 11 19.75 6.29 -17.11
N ALA A 12 19.00 6.16 -16.02
CA ALA A 12 19.20 5.15 -14.98
C ALA A 12 18.76 3.74 -15.41
N ASP A 13 17.73 3.63 -16.26
CA ASP A 13 17.20 2.39 -16.82
C ASP A 13 18.18 1.63 -17.74
N ARG A 14 19.39 2.14 -17.98
CA ARG A 14 20.35 1.50 -18.89
C ARG A 14 21.31 0.52 -18.21
N PHE A 15 21.52 0.64 -16.91
CA PHE A 15 22.58 -0.08 -16.18
C PHE A 15 22.11 -1.26 -15.30
N VAL A 16 20.80 -1.43 -15.09
CA VAL A 16 20.34 -2.51 -14.22
C VAL A 16 20.30 -3.86 -14.98
N PRO A 17 20.70 -5.00 -14.40
CA PRO A 17 20.50 -6.32 -15.02
C PRO A 17 19.00 -6.63 -15.22
N GLY A 18 18.62 -7.24 -16.34
CA GLY A 18 17.22 -7.48 -16.75
C GLY A 18 16.23 -8.06 -15.71
N PRO A 19 16.63 -8.94 -14.77
CA PRO A 19 15.68 -9.56 -13.83
C PRO A 19 15.52 -8.89 -12.44
N ILE A 20 16.41 -7.99 -11.99
CA ILE A 20 16.44 -7.48 -10.59
C ILE A 20 16.09 -5.97 -10.48
N ARG A 21 15.83 -5.30 -11.62
CA ARG A 21 15.20 -3.96 -11.70
C ARG A 21 14.02 -3.73 -10.75
N PRO A 22 13.04 -4.65 -10.62
CA PRO A 22 11.75 -4.25 -10.07
C PRO A 22 11.71 -4.14 -8.53
N LEU A 23 12.66 -4.74 -7.81
CA LEU A 23 12.82 -4.56 -6.35
C LEU A 23 13.62 -3.29 -6.00
N TRP A 24 14.40 -2.77 -6.95
CA TRP A 24 15.40 -1.71 -6.76
C TRP A 24 14.81 -0.29 -6.74
N ASN A 25 13.59 -0.10 -7.25
CA ASN A 25 12.92 1.21 -7.30
C ASN A 25 11.96 1.47 -6.12
N HIS A 26 12.27 1.02 -4.89
CA HIS A 26 11.38 1.19 -3.72
C HIS A 26 11.71 2.44 -2.87
N PRO A 27 11.00 3.59 -3.02
CA PRO A 27 10.86 4.59 -1.97
C PRO A 27 9.38 4.69 -1.55
N ALA A 28 8.79 3.61 -1.04
CA ALA A 28 7.34 3.60 -0.86
C ALA A 28 6.87 4.50 0.29
N VAL A 29 7.62 4.62 1.39
CA VAL A 29 7.07 5.18 2.64
C VAL A 29 6.79 6.69 2.53
N GLU A 30 7.64 7.47 1.88
CA GLU A 30 7.44 8.93 1.74
C GLU A 30 6.34 9.29 0.75
N THR A 31 6.08 8.42 -0.23
CA THR A 31 4.98 8.59 -1.20
C THR A 31 3.64 8.05 -0.70
N ILE A 32 3.64 7.26 0.38
CA ILE A 32 2.42 6.70 0.96
C ILE A 32 1.72 7.80 1.76
N SER A 33 0.54 8.21 1.29
CA SER A 33 -0.31 9.14 2.05
C SER A 33 -0.90 8.44 3.28
N THR A 34 -0.57 8.94 4.46
CA THR A 34 -1.09 8.45 5.75
C THR A 34 -2.60 8.42 5.78
N SER A 35 -3.24 9.51 5.32
CA SER A 35 -4.70 9.65 5.32
C SER A 35 -5.37 8.64 4.39
N GLN A 36 -4.76 8.31 3.25
CA GLN A 36 -5.29 7.31 2.32
C GLN A 36 -5.18 5.90 2.92
N THR A 37 -4.02 5.56 3.48
CA THR A 37 -3.78 4.25 4.11
C THR A 37 -4.70 4.04 5.32
N LEU A 38 -4.90 5.08 6.11
CA LEU A 38 -5.83 5.08 7.24
C LEU A 38 -7.29 4.96 6.78
N SER A 39 -7.68 5.69 5.73
CA SER A 39 -9.02 5.59 5.14
C SER A 39 -9.31 4.18 4.62
N LEU A 40 -8.33 3.52 3.98
CA LEU A 40 -8.45 2.15 3.50
C LEU A 40 -8.55 1.14 4.65
N ALA A 41 -7.79 1.33 5.73
CA ALA A 41 -7.90 0.49 6.93
C ALA A 41 -9.28 0.62 7.58
N VAL A 42 -9.80 1.84 7.74
CA VAL A 42 -11.10 2.10 8.37
C VAL A 42 -12.25 1.53 7.52
N THR A 43 -12.21 1.77 6.21
CA THR A 43 -13.23 1.24 5.29
C THR A 43 -13.22 -0.29 5.29
N GLY A 44 -12.06 -0.94 5.24
CA GLY A 44 -11.95 -2.39 5.36
C GLY A 44 -12.53 -2.94 6.68
N MET A 45 -12.36 -2.24 7.80
CA MET A 45 -12.98 -2.62 9.08
C MET A 45 -14.52 -2.57 9.04
N ILE A 46 -15.08 -1.50 8.47
CA ILE A 46 -16.53 -1.33 8.33
C ILE A 46 -17.12 -2.44 7.45
N TRP A 47 -16.50 -2.70 6.30
CA TRP A 47 -16.93 -3.74 5.37
C TRP A 47 -16.76 -5.16 5.94
N SER A 48 -15.78 -5.39 6.81
CA SER A 48 -15.62 -6.66 7.51
C SER A 48 -16.86 -6.96 8.37
N ARG A 49 -17.41 -5.97 9.09
CA ARG A 49 -18.65 -6.15 9.86
C ARG A 49 -19.86 -6.39 8.95
N TYR A 50 -20.03 -5.58 7.90
CA TYR A 50 -21.16 -5.74 6.99
C TYR A 50 -21.18 -7.09 6.28
N SER A 51 -20.00 -7.66 5.97
CA SER A 51 -19.88 -8.99 5.33
C SER A 51 -20.46 -10.14 6.16
N LEU A 52 -20.49 -10.01 7.49
CA LEU A 52 -21.02 -11.02 8.41
C LEU A 52 -22.51 -10.80 8.77
N VAL A 53 -23.03 -9.58 8.54
CA VAL A 53 -24.44 -9.21 8.77
C VAL A 53 -25.33 -9.69 7.61
N ILE A 54 -24.79 -9.78 6.40
CA ILE A 54 -25.53 -10.24 5.22
C ILE A 54 -25.83 -11.73 5.36
N VAL A 55 -27.09 -12.11 5.10
CA VAL A 55 -27.56 -13.50 5.07
C VAL A 55 -27.94 -13.86 3.63
N PRO A 56 -27.39 -14.93 3.04
CA PRO A 56 -26.39 -15.85 3.60
C PRO A 56 -25.00 -15.20 3.72
N LYS A 57 -24.20 -15.67 4.69
CA LYS A 57 -22.89 -15.09 5.02
C LYS A 57 -21.89 -15.25 3.88
N ASN A 58 -21.20 -14.17 3.53
CA ASN A 58 -20.17 -14.18 2.49
C ASN A 58 -18.76 -14.07 3.13
N TYR A 59 -18.15 -15.22 3.37
CA TYR A 59 -16.82 -15.31 3.98
C TYR A 59 -15.70 -14.78 3.07
N SER A 60 -15.86 -14.83 1.74
CA SER A 60 -14.88 -14.28 0.80
C SER A 60 -14.81 -12.76 0.89
N LEU A 61 -15.97 -12.10 1.00
CA LEU A 61 -16.05 -10.65 1.19
C LEU A 61 -15.45 -10.22 2.54
N PHE A 62 -15.66 -11.02 3.58
CA PHE A 62 -15.03 -10.82 4.88
C PHE A 62 -13.50 -10.96 4.82
N ALA A 63 -13.00 -12.04 4.21
CA ALA A 63 -11.57 -12.34 4.15
C ALA A 63 -10.76 -11.24 3.45
N VAL A 64 -11.25 -10.75 2.30
CA VAL A 64 -10.57 -9.67 1.56
C VAL A 64 -10.50 -8.39 2.39
N ASN A 65 -11.60 -7.99 3.02
CA ASN A 65 -11.64 -6.76 3.82
C ASN A 65 -10.72 -6.85 5.05
N ILE A 66 -10.64 -8.01 5.68
CA ILE A 66 -9.69 -8.26 6.78
C ILE A 66 -8.23 -8.22 6.31
N VAL A 67 -7.91 -8.81 5.16
CA VAL A 67 -6.56 -8.75 4.58
C VAL A 67 -6.17 -7.31 4.23
N VAL A 68 -7.09 -6.51 3.69
CA VAL A 68 -6.88 -5.08 3.43
C VAL A 68 -6.56 -4.34 4.73
N VAL A 69 -7.32 -4.58 5.80
CA VAL A 69 -7.04 -3.99 7.12
C VAL A 69 -5.62 -4.36 7.58
N PHE A 70 -5.24 -5.64 7.55
CA PHE A 70 -3.92 -6.07 8.00
C PHE A 70 -2.77 -5.46 7.19
N ILE A 71 -2.88 -5.44 5.86
CA ILE A 71 -1.87 -4.86 4.98
C ILE A 71 -1.72 -3.35 5.24
N ASN A 72 -2.83 -2.62 5.41
CA ASN A 72 -2.78 -1.18 5.69
C ASN A 72 -2.30 -0.89 7.12
N CYS A 73 -2.65 -1.71 8.11
CA CYS A 73 -2.09 -1.62 9.46
C CYS A 73 -0.58 -1.85 9.46
N TYR A 74 -0.07 -2.82 8.70
CA TYR A 74 1.36 -3.03 8.53
C TYR A 74 2.04 -1.82 7.86
N GLN A 75 1.43 -1.25 6.82
CA GLN A 75 1.95 -0.04 6.17
C GLN A 75 1.95 1.17 7.12
N LEU A 76 0.90 1.34 7.94
CA LEU A 76 0.84 2.38 8.98
C LEU A 76 1.89 2.16 10.07
N ALA A 77 2.10 0.91 10.52
CA ALA A 77 3.14 0.59 11.50
C ALA A 77 4.53 0.92 10.95
N ARG A 78 4.80 0.53 9.70
CA ARG A 78 6.04 0.87 9.00
C ARG A 78 6.22 2.37 8.86
N LEU A 79 5.16 3.11 8.50
CA LEU A 79 5.18 4.57 8.40
C LEU A 79 5.42 5.22 9.78
N TYR A 80 4.82 4.70 10.84
CA TYR A 80 5.02 5.21 12.19
C TYR A 80 6.46 5.01 12.66
N SER A 81 7.05 3.83 12.41
CA SER A 81 8.46 3.60 12.66
C SER A 81 9.36 4.53 11.82
N TYR A 82 8.95 4.86 10.59
CA TYR A 82 9.64 5.83 9.75
C TYR A 82 9.57 7.25 10.31
N GLN A 83 8.38 7.72 10.71
CA GLN A 83 8.17 9.04 11.32
C GLN A 83 8.95 9.25 12.63
N LYS A 84 9.22 8.18 13.38
CA LYS A 84 10.05 8.23 14.60
C LYS A 84 11.54 8.23 14.32
N ALA A 85 11.95 7.64 13.20
CA ALA A 85 13.35 7.52 12.82
C ALA A 85 13.87 8.78 12.10
N VAL A 86 12.95 9.61 11.58
CA VAL A 86 13.16 10.97 11.07
C VAL A 86 13.11 11.97 12.21
#